data_AF-A0A0M2PWE4-F1
#
_entry.id   AF-A0A0M2PWE4-F1
#
_cell.length_a   1.000
_cell.length_b   1.000
_cell.length_c   1.000
_cell.angle_alpha   90.00
_cell.angle_beta   90.00
_cell.angle_gamma   90.00
#
_symmetry.space_group_name_H-M   'P 1'
#
loop_
_entity.id
_entity.type
_entity.pdbx_description
1 polymer ?
#
loop_
_entity_poly.entity_id
_entity_poly.type
_entity_poly.pdbx_seq_one_letter_code
_entity_poly.pdbx_strand_id
1 'polypeptide(L)'
;MIVLFIVLGGLLWLISLLLFAFSAWASYKLMRLLWGKIRRALLRPGTAQITSYEVFTPDPEDIHVQDTRPQIRLELDCERHGQRFQVSLGPLTCEELFPALDLPAHHIACWLSDEDWRQLLEKRWVTIACDWRLRKAILTSQIRNDRRLLLISFLSLSLFALTVTLSLLPH
;
A
#
# COMPACT_ATOMS: atom_id res chain seq x y z
N MET A 1 -13.17 56.47 -6.03
CA MET A 1 -14.21 55.47 -5.67
C MET A 1 -14.33 54.39 -6.74
N ILE A 2 -14.83 54.68 -7.94
CA ILE A 2 -15.07 53.67 -9.00
C ILE A 2 -13.78 52.93 -9.42
N VAL A 3 -12.68 53.64 -9.68
CA VAL A 3 -11.39 53.04 -10.01
C VAL A 3 -10.88 52.10 -8.91
N LEU A 4 -11.11 52.48 -7.65
CA LEU A 4 -10.70 51.70 -6.48
C LEU A 4 -11.50 50.40 -6.36
N PHE A 5 -12.81 50.44 -6.64
CA PHE A 5 -13.66 49.25 -6.72
C PHE A 5 -13.27 48.30 -7.87
N ILE A 6 -12.91 48.84 -9.04
CA ILE A 6 -12.47 48.02 -10.18
C ILE A 6 -11.15 47.32 -9.86
N VAL A 7 -10.20 48.03 -9.25
CA VAL A 7 -8.91 47.44 -8.84
C VAL A 7 -9.11 46.39 -7.75
N LEU A 8 -9.93 46.67 -6.73
CA LEU A 8 -10.18 45.73 -5.62
C LEU A 8 -10.94 44.48 -6.11
N GLY A 9 -11.94 44.66 -6.98
CA GLY A 9 -12.70 43.58 -7.58
C GLY A 9 -11.83 42.70 -8.50
N GLY A 10 -10.97 43.32 -9.30
CA GLY A 10 -9.99 42.59 -10.12
C GLY A 10 -8.99 41.79 -9.28
N LEU A 11 -8.53 42.36 -8.17
CA LEU A 11 -7.63 41.68 -7.24
C LEU A 11 -8.31 40.48 -6.57
N LEU A 12 -9.54 40.65 -6.08
CA LEU A 12 -10.34 39.58 -5.48
C LEU A 12 -10.62 38.45 -6.48
N TRP A 13 -10.92 38.80 -7.73
CA TRP A 13 -11.13 37.81 -8.80
C TRP A 13 -9.86 37.00 -9.10
N LEU A 14 -8.70 37.68 -9.17
CA LEU A 14 -7.40 37.02 -9.32
C LEU A 14 -7.09 36.09 -8.14
N ILE A 15 -7.32 36.54 -6.91
CA ILE A 15 -7.11 35.71 -5.71
C ILE A 15 -8.03 34.48 -5.74
N SER A 16 -9.30 34.66 -6.12
CA SER A 16 -10.25 33.54 -6.25
C SER A 16 -9.79 32.52 -7.30
N LEU A 17 -9.30 32.97 -8.45
CA LEU A 17 -8.74 32.08 -9.47
C LEU A 17 -7.51 31.33 -8.99
N LEU A 18 -6.64 32.01 -8.24
CA LEU A 18 -5.40 31.43 -7.72
C LEU A 18 -5.70 30.37 -6.65
N LEU A 19 -6.67 30.65 -5.77
CA LEU A 19 -7.18 29.67 -4.79
C LEU A 19 -7.82 28.47 -5.47
N PHE A 20 -8.61 28.69 -6.54
CA PHE A 20 -9.24 27.61 -7.29
C PHE A 20 -8.20 26.75 -8.03
N ALA A 21 -7.19 27.37 -8.64
CA ALA A 21 -6.10 26.64 -9.28
C ALA A 21 -5.30 25.81 -8.26
N PHE A 22 -5.04 26.38 -7.07
CA PHE A 22 -4.31 25.68 -6.01
C PHE A 22 -5.12 24.51 -5.44
N SER A 23 -6.43 24.69 -5.22
CA SER A 23 -7.31 23.62 -4.74
C SER A 23 -7.50 22.51 -5.78
N ALA A 24 -7.64 22.87 -7.06
CA ALA A 24 -7.68 21.91 -8.17
C ALA A 24 -6.36 21.12 -8.28
N TRP A 25 -5.22 21.77 -8.11
CA TRP A 25 -3.92 21.10 -8.12
C TRP A 25 -3.73 20.17 -6.92
N ALA A 26 -4.07 20.64 -5.71
CA ALA A 26 -3.99 19.84 -4.49
C ALA A 26 -4.91 18.61 -4.56
N SER A 27 -6.15 18.77 -5.02
CA SER A 27 -7.10 17.67 -5.20
C SER A 27 -6.64 16.69 -6.27
N TYR A 28 -6.10 17.16 -7.40
CA TYR A 28 -5.51 16.30 -8.42
C TYR A 28 -4.35 15.47 -7.86
N LYS A 29 -3.44 16.09 -7.11
CA LYS A 29 -2.31 15.39 -6.48
C LYS A 29 -2.78 14.36 -5.46
N LEU A 30 -3.78 14.72 -4.64
CA LEU A 30 -4.40 13.82 -3.68
C LEU A 30 -5.04 12.61 -4.37
N MET A 31 -5.81 12.86 -5.43
CA MET A 31 -6.48 11.82 -6.24
C MET A 31 -5.45 10.87 -6.87
N ARG A 32 -4.33 11.39 -7.37
CA ARG A 32 -3.24 10.57 -7.92
C ARG A 32 -2.61 9.65 -6.87
N LEU A 33 -2.40 10.15 -5.65
CA LEU A 33 -1.88 9.35 -4.54
C LEU A 33 -2.88 8.28 -4.08
N LEU A 34 -4.15 8.66 -3.96
CA LEU A 34 -5.25 7.76 -3.63
C LEU A 34 -5.42 6.66 -4.67
N TRP A 35 -5.29 6.99 -5.95
CA TRP A 35 -5.35 6.02 -7.05
C TRP A 35 -4.32 4.90 -6.89
N GLY A 36 -3.10 5.23 -6.45
CA GLY A 36 -2.07 4.24 -6.18
C GLY A 36 -2.43 3.26 -5.05
N LYS A 37 -3.17 3.70 -4.04
CA LYS A 37 -3.68 2.83 -2.95
C LYS A 37 -4.88 2.01 -3.42
N ILE A 38 -5.85 2.64 -4.08
CA ILE A 38 -7.05 1.97 -4.63
C ILE A 38 -6.63 0.86 -5.60
N ARG A 39 -5.69 1.14 -6.50
CA ARG A 39 -5.18 0.16 -7.46
C ARG A 39 -4.53 -1.04 -6.77
N ARG A 40 -3.75 -0.82 -5.70
CA ARG A 40 -3.16 -1.90 -4.90
C ARG A 40 -4.23 -2.75 -4.20
N ALA A 41 -5.24 -2.11 -3.63
CA ALA A 41 -6.36 -2.79 -3.01
C ALA A 41 -7.19 -3.63 -4.01
N LEU A 42 -7.26 -3.19 -5.28
CA LEU A 42 -7.93 -3.88 -6.39
C LEU A 42 -7.11 -5.03 -6.99
N LEU A 43 -5.85 -5.21 -6.59
CA LEU A 43 -5.08 -6.37 -7.04
C LEU A 43 -5.80 -7.65 -6.59
N ARG A 44 -5.95 -8.58 -7.53
CA ARG A 44 -6.50 -9.91 -7.22
C ARG A 44 -5.41 -10.74 -6.56
N PRO A 45 -5.73 -11.45 -5.46
CA PRO A 45 -4.82 -12.44 -4.92
C PRO A 45 -4.59 -13.53 -5.96
N GLY A 46 -3.35 -13.99 -6.07
CA GLY A 46 -2.94 -15.11 -6.89
C GLY A 46 -1.95 -15.99 -6.12
N THR A 47 -1.44 -17.01 -6.79
CA THR A 47 -0.38 -17.86 -6.27
C THR A 47 0.90 -17.60 -7.06
N ALA A 48 2.02 -17.48 -6.36
CA ALA A 48 3.34 -17.41 -6.98
C ALA A 48 4.23 -18.52 -6.41
N GLN A 49 5.17 -18.98 -7.22
CA GLN A 49 6.14 -19.97 -6.79
C GLN A 49 7.41 -19.27 -6.29
N ILE A 50 7.93 -19.71 -5.16
CA ILE A 50 9.20 -19.22 -4.63
C ILE A 50 10.35 -19.80 -5.46
N THR A 51 11.15 -18.91 -6.06
CA THR A 51 12.33 -19.28 -6.85
C THR A 51 13.62 -19.15 -6.06
N SER A 52 13.73 -18.12 -5.23
CA SER A 52 14.89 -17.89 -4.37
C SER A 52 14.47 -17.13 -3.11
N TYR A 53 15.33 -17.13 -2.10
CA TYR A 53 15.13 -16.39 -0.86
C TYR A 53 16.46 -15.88 -0.33
N GLU A 54 16.42 -14.72 0.33
CA GLU A 54 17.54 -14.12 1.05
C GLU A 54 17.06 -13.83 2.48
N VAL A 55 17.79 -14.32 3.48
CA VAL A 55 17.52 -14.01 4.90
C VAL A 55 18.52 -12.95 5.33
N PHE A 56 18.00 -11.83 5.83
CA PHE A 56 18.77 -10.71 6.34
C PHE A 56 18.52 -10.58 7.84
N THR A 57 19.55 -10.77 8.67
CA THR A 57 19.50 -10.47 10.11
C THR A 57 20.05 -9.07 10.33
N PRO A 58 19.22 -8.08 10.71
CA PRO A 58 19.69 -6.74 11.03
C PRO A 58 20.67 -6.76 12.22
N ASP A 59 21.70 -5.92 12.17
CA ASP A 59 22.65 -5.78 13.28
C ASP A 59 21.96 -5.10 14.48
N PRO A 60 21.94 -5.73 15.67
CA PRO A 60 21.33 -5.13 16.87
C PRO A 60 22.02 -3.85 17.35
N GLU A 61 23.25 -3.55 16.91
CA GLU A 61 23.95 -2.32 17.29
C GLU A 61 23.56 -1.10 16.42
N ASP A 62 22.76 -1.30 15.36
CA ASP A 62 22.31 -0.22 14.49
C ASP A 62 21.12 0.56 15.10
N ILE A 63 21.36 1.82 15.40
CA ILE A 63 20.39 2.79 15.96
C ILE A 63 19.18 3.06 15.04
N HIS A 64 19.25 2.67 13.76
CA HIS A 64 18.15 2.82 12.81
C HIS A 64 17.24 1.58 12.70
N VAL A 65 17.55 0.50 13.41
CA VAL A 65 16.81 -0.77 13.35
C VAL A 65 15.81 -0.86 14.51
N GLN A 66 14.51 -0.74 14.20
CA GLN A 66 13.43 -0.93 15.18
C GLN A 66 13.13 -2.40 15.48
N ASP A 67 13.49 -3.32 14.58
CA ASP A 67 13.23 -4.76 14.72
C ASP A 67 14.49 -5.55 14.34
N THR A 68 15.10 -6.21 15.33
CA THR A 68 16.34 -6.99 15.21
C THR A 68 16.09 -8.42 14.72
N ARG A 69 14.82 -8.80 14.47
CA ARG A 69 14.47 -10.13 13.98
C ARG A 69 14.89 -10.34 12.53
N PRO A 70 15.15 -11.59 12.11
CA PRO A 70 15.47 -11.91 10.72
C PRO A 70 14.34 -11.48 9.80
N GLN A 71 14.73 -10.71 8.78
CA GLN A 71 13.89 -10.28 7.67
C GLN A 71 14.13 -11.18 6.48
N ILE A 72 13.06 -11.67 5.85
CA ILE A 72 13.16 -12.53 4.67
C ILE A 72 12.76 -11.73 3.44
N ARG A 73 13.59 -11.81 2.40
CA ARG A 73 13.26 -11.36 1.05
C ARG A 73 13.07 -12.59 0.17
N LEU A 74 11.96 -12.63 -0.55
CA LEU A 74 11.61 -13.73 -1.44
C LEU A 74 11.67 -13.25 -2.88
N GLU A 75 12.24 -14.05 -3.78
CA GLU A 75 12.02 -13.91 -5.21
C GLU A 75 10.98 -14.92 -5.65
N LEU A 76 10.01 -14.41 -6.41
CA LEU A 76 8.78 -15.11 -6.73
C LEU A 76 8.61 -15.07 -8.23
N ASP A 77 8.31 -16.23 -8.83
CA ASP A 77 7.85 -16.30 -10.21
C ASP A 77 6.32 -16.25 -10.22
N CYS A 78 5.79 -15.13 -10.72
CA CYS A 78 4.36 -14.91 -10.84
C CYS A 78 3.89 -15.25 -12.26
N GLU A 79 2.89 -16.12 -12.37
CA GLU A 79 2.22 -16.39 -13.63
C GLU A 79 0.90 -15.59 -13.72
N ARG A 80 0.79 -14.70 -14.72
CA ARG A 80 -0.44 -13.92 -14.96
C ARG A 80 -0.71 -13.81 -16.44
N HIS A 81 -1.90 -14.27 -16.87
CA HIS A 81 -2.32 -14.29 -18.28
C HIS A 81 -1.28 -14.96 -19.20
N GLY A 82 -0.64 -16.05 -18.74
CA GLY A 82 0.38 -16.79 -19.50
C GLY A 82 1.76 -16.12 -19.57
N GLN A 83 1.95 -14.97 -18.90
CA GLN A 83 3.26 -14.33 -18.75
C GLN A 83 3.83 -14.64 -17.38
N ARG A 84 5.07 -15.14 -17.35
CA ARG A 84 5.87 -15.34 -16.15
C ARG A 84 6.79 -14.15 -15.93
N PHE A 85 6.85 -13.66 -14.71
CA PHE A 85 7.73 -12.56 -14.34
C PHE A 85 8.21 -12.70 -12.91
N GLN A 86 9.50 -12.48 -12.71
CA GLN A 86 10.12 -12.50 -11.40
C GLN A 86 9.87 -11.18 -10.66
N VAL A 87 9.49 -11.29 -9.40
CA VAL A 87 9.29 -10.16 -8.49
C VAL A 87 9.92 -10.45 -7.14
N SER A 88 10.43 -9.40 -6.49
CA SER A 88 10.86 -9.49 -5.10
C SER A 88 9.73 -9.08 -4.16
N LEU A 89 9.63 -9.81 -3.05
CA LEU A 89 8.76 -9.51 -1.92
C LEU A 89 9.63 -9.35 -0.68
N GLY A 90 9.58 -8.18 -0.05
CA GLY A 90 10.25 -7.94 1.22
C GLY A 90 11.00 -6.61 1.29
N PRO A 91 11.67 -6.35 2.43
CA PRO A 91 11.86 -7.27 3.56
C PRO A 91 10.55 -7.58 4.31
N LEU A 92 10.32 -8.85 4.65
CA LEU A 92 9.19 -9.31 5.43
C LEU A 92 9.65 -9.84 6.79
N THR A 93 8.86 -9.61 7.84
CA THR A 93 9.07 -10.30 9.12
C THR A 93 8.48 -11.71 9.06
N CYS A 94 8.97 -12.61 9.91
CA CYS A 94 8.41 -13.96 10.02
C CYS A 94 6.91 -13.98 10.36
N GLU A 95 6.45 -13.04 11.19
CA GLU A 95 5.03 -12.89 11.53
C GLU A 95 4.16 -12.57 10.31
N GLU A 96 4.71 -11.86 9.32
CA GLU A 96 4.01 -11.58 8.05
C GLU A 96 4.11 -12.74 7.07
N LEU A 97 5.23 -13.46 7.05
CA LEU A 97 5.51 -14.54 6.11
C LEU A 97 4.74 -15.84 6.42
N PHE A 98 4.70 -16.27 7.68
CA PHE A 98 4.07 -17.55 8.05
C PHE A 98 2.58 -17.60 7.67
N PRO A 99 1.76 -16.58 7.96
CA PRO A 99 0.37 -16.54 7.51
C PRO A 99 0.24 -16.53 5.98
N ALA A 100 1.21 -15.97 5.25
CA ALA A 100 1.20 -15.96 3.78
C ALA A 100 1.50 -17.33 3.16
N LEU A 101 2.16 -18.19 3.93
CA LEU A 101 2.47 -19.59 3.61
C LEU A 101 1.38 -20.57 4.11
N ASP A 102 0.27 -20.06 4.64
CA ASP A 102 -0.77 -20.84 5.33
C ASP A 102 -0.21 -21.68 6.51
N LEU A 103 0.85 -21.19 7.16
CA LEU A 103 1.47 -21.81 8.33
C LEU A 103 1.06 -21.08 9.63
N PRO A 104 0.97 -21.80 10.76
CA PRO A 104 0.71 -21.18 12.06
C PRO A 104 1.89 -20.27 12.45
N ALA A 105 1.62 -18.99 12.68
CA ALA A 105 2.64 -18.07 13.16
C ALA A 105 3.06 -18.45 14.59
N HIS A 106 4.28 -18.94 14.75
CA HIS A 106 4.89 -19.18 16.06
C HIS A 106 6.13 -18.30 16.17
N HIS A 107 6.20 -17.52 17.26
CA HIS A 107 7.27 -16.54 17.52
C HIS A 107 8.67 -17.19 17.58
N ILE A 108 8.76 -18.46 17.97
CA ILE A 108 10.01 -19.23 18.01
C ILE A 108 10.44 -19.66 16.60
N ALA A 109 9.51 -19.78 15.65
CA ALA A 109 9.78 -20.25 14.30
C ALA A 109 10.51 -19.20 13.43
N CYS A 110 10.86 -18.03 13.98
CA CYS A 110 11.66 -17.04 13.26
C CYS A 110 13.15 -17.40 13.22
N TRP A 111 13.63 -18.21 14.17
CA TRP A 111 15.03 -18.59 14.32
C TRP A 111 15.29 -20.00 13.78
N LEU A 112 14.87 -20.23 12.54
CA LEU A 112 15.13 -21.47 11.82
C LEU A 112 16.58 -21.49 11.29
N SER A 113 17.16 -22.69 11.18
CA SER A 113 18.43 -22.85 10.48
C SER A 113 18.25 -22.59 8.98
N ASP A 114 19.36 -22.31 8.28
CA ASP A 114 19.32 -22.13 6.82
C ASP A 114 18.75 -23.35 6.09
N GLU A 115 18.99 -24.55 6.62
CA GLU A 115 18.49 -25.81 6.08
C GLU A 115 16.97 -25.94 6.26
N ASP A 116 16.45 -25.56 7.43
CA ASP A 116 15.01 -25.55 7.70
C ASP A 116 14.31 -24.51 6.81
N TRP A 117 14.90 -23.32 6.64
CA TRP A 117 14.40 -22.29 5.72
C TRP A 117 14.33 -22.82 4.30
N ARG A 118 15.38 -23.53 3.86
CA ARG A 118 15.43 -24.13 2.55
C ARG A 118 14.29 -25.13 2.36
N GLN A 119 14.10 -26.06 3.30
CA GLN A 119 13.03 -27.05 3.22
C GLN A 119 11.63 -26.41 3.23
N LEU A 120 11.46 -25.31 3.96
CA LEU A 120 10.18 -24.64 4.10
C LEU A 120 9.81 -23.82 2.85
N LEU A 121 10.78 -23.16 2.21
CA LEU A 121 10.54 -22.22 1.11
C LEU A 121 10.78 -22.82 -0.28
N GLU A 122 11.65 -23.83 -0.42
CA GLU A 122 12.05 -24.37 -1.72
C GLU A 122 10.82 -24.91 -2.50
N LYS A 123 10.58 -24.33 -3.69
CA LYS A 123 9.48 -24.67 -4.62
C LYS A 123 8.08 -24.55 -4.04
N ARG A 124 7.90 -23.90 -2.88
CA ARG A 124 6.60 -23.72 -2.25
C ARG A 124 5.80 -22.63 -2.97
N TRP A 125 4.48 -22.77 -2.93
CA TRP A 125 3.53 -21.79 -3.44
C TRP A 125 3.09 -20.87 -2.32
N VAL A 126 3.01 -19.58 -2.62
CA VAL A 126 2.60 -18.52 -1.69
C VAL A 126 1.42 -17.75 -2.25
N THR A 127 0.47 -17.40 -1.38
CA THR A 127 -0.67 -16.55 -1.77
C THR A 127 -0.32 -15.07 -1.62
N ILE A 128 -0.08 -14.41 -2.76
CA ILE A 128 0.31 -12.99 -2.87
C ILE A 128 -0.46 -12.33 -3.99
N ALA A 129 -0.48 -11.00 -4.04
CA ALA A 129 -0.84 -10.33 -5.29
C ALA A 129 0.40 -9.76 -5.98
N CYS A 130 0.55 -10.11 -7.26
CA CYS A 130 1.62 -9.59 -8.10
C CYS A 130 1.13 -8.40 -8.91
N ASP A 131 1.84 -7.27 -8.84
CA ASP A 131 1.67 -6.13 -9.74
C ASP A 131 2.68 -6.21 -10.88
N TRP A 132 2.21 -6.62 -12.06
CA TRP A 132 3.02 -6.74 -13.27
C TRP A 132 3.65 -5.41 -13.71
N ARG A 133 3.00 -4.27 -13.41
CA ARG A 133 3.45 -2.96 -13.90
C ARG A 133 4.57 -2.39 -13.04
N LEU A 134 4.56 -2.70 -11.75
CA LEU A 134 5.60 -2.28 -10.81
C LEU A 134 6.67 -3.35 -10.58
N ARG A 135 6.46 -4.57 -11.08
CA ARG A 135 7.29 -5.77 -10.79
C ARG A 135 7.49 -5.95 -9.30
N LYS A 136 6.40 -5.82 -8.53
CA LYS A 136 6.40 -5.97 -7.08
C LYS A 136 5.33 -6.96 -6.67
N ALA A 137 5.64 -7.77 -5.65
CA ALA A 137 4.68 -8.58 -4.95
C ALA A 137 4.22 -7.85 -3.69
N ILE A 138 2.95 -8.06 -3.31
CA ILE A 138 2.33 -7.51 -2.11
C ILE A 138 1.63 -8.67 -1.39
N LEU A 139 1.80 -8.73 -0.07
CA LEU A 139 1.11 -9.70 0.77
C LEU A 139 -0.41 -9.52 0.73
N THR A 140 -1.15 -10.61 0.70
CA THR A 140 -2.63 -10.59 0.73
C THR A 140 -3.17 -9.96 2.02
N SER A 141 -2.45 -10.09 3.14
CA SER A 141 -2.74 -9.43 4.41
C SER A 141 -2.70 -7.91 4.29
N GLN A 142 -1.68 -7.36 3.64
CA GLN A 142 -1.54 -5.92 3.37
C GLN A 142 -2.69 -5.42 2.47
N ILE A 143 -3.06 -6.18 1.44
CA ILE A 143 -4.20 -5.83 0.55
C ILE A 143 -5.52 -5.82 1.33
N ARG A 144 -5.72 -6.77 2.25
CA ARG A 144 -6.91 -6.80 3.10
C ARG A 144 -6.98 -5.58 4.01
N ASN A 145 -5.84 -5.15 4.55
CA ASN A 145 -5.78 -3.95 5.37
C ASN A 145 -6.05 -2.67 4.55
N ASP A 146 -5.44 -2.55 3.37
CA ASP A 146 -5.68 -1.44 2.44
C ASP A 146 -7.15 -1.35 2.02
N ARG A 147 -7.81 -2.49 1.75
CA ARG A 147 -9.26 -2.54 1.46
C ARG A 147 -10.09 -2.03 2.64
N ARG A 148 -9.77 -2.43 3.87
CA ARG A 148 -10.46 -1.95 5.08
C ARG A 148 -10.30 -0.45 5.25
N LEU A 149 -9.08 0.07 5.10
CA LEU A 149 -8.81 1.50 5.18
C LEU A 149 -9.59 2.29 4.12
N LEU A 150 -9.66 1.79 2.88
CA LEU A 150 -10.45 2.43 1.82
C LEU A 150 -11.94 2.41 2.11
N LEU A 151 -12.48 1.30 2.64
CA LEU A 151 -13.89 1.21 3.04
C LEU A 151 -14.22 2.18 4.18
N ILE A 152 -13.38 2.24 5.21
CA ILE A 152 -13.55 3.17 6.34
C ILE A 152 -13.47 4.61 5.84
N SER A 153 -12.49 4.92 4.99
CA SER A 153 -12.34 6.25 4.40
C SER A 153 -13.52 6.63 3.51
N PHE A 154 -14.09 5.68 2.76
CA PHE A 154 -15.28 5.93 1.95
C PHE A 154 -16.50 6.20 2.85
N LEU A 155 -16.69 5.39 3.89
CA LEU A 155 -17.75 5.57 4.86
C LEU A 155 -17.66 6.91 5.57
N SER A 156 -16.49 7.31 6.07
CA SER A 156 -16.31 8.59 6.76
C SER A 156 -16.59 9.79 5.83
N LEU A 157 -16.15 9.71 4.58
CA LEU A 157 -16.38 10.77 3.58
C LEU A 157 -17.85 10.87 3.18
N SER A 158 -18.53 9.72 3.05
CA SER A 158 -19.98 9.67 2.80
C SER A 158 -20.79 10.24 3.97
N LEU A 159 -20.39 9.95 5.21
CA LEU A 159 -21.03 10.49 6.40
C LEU A 159 -20.85 12.00 6.50
N PHE A 160 -19.63 12.49 6.22
CA PHE A 160 -19.34 13.91 6.19
C PHE A 160 -20.17 14.64 5.12
N ALA A 161 -20.24 14.09 3.90
CA ALA A 161 -21.06 14.65 2.84
C ALA A 161 -22.55 14.67 3.22
N LEU A 162 -23.05 13.62 3.87
CA LEU A 162 -24.41 13.57 4.39
C LEU A 162 -24.65 14.67 5.44
N THR A 163 -23.74 14.84 6.40
CA THR A 163 -23.87 15.89 7.43
C THR A 163 -23.84 17.30 6.85
N VAL A 164 -22.99 17.54 5.84
CA VAL A 164 -22.89 18.84 5.16
C VAL A 164 -24.14 19.13 4.32
N THR A 165 -24.65 18.13 3.60
CA THR A 165 -25.88 18.29 2.81
C THR A 165 -27.12 18.51 3.68
N LEU A 166 -27.23 17.80 4.82
CA LEU A 166 -28.29 18.03 5.81
C LEU A 166 -28.23 19.43 6.43
N SER A 167 -27.03 19.95 6.73
CA SER A 167 -26.87 21.29 7.31
C SER A 167 -27.04 22.44 6.31
N LEU A 168 -26.95 22.15 5.01
CA LEU A 168 -27.25 23.09 3.92
C LEU A 168 -28.70 23.01 3.43
N LEU A 169 -29.48 22.03 3.89
CA LEU A 169 -30.91 21.96 3.58
C LEU A 169 -31.59 23.15 4.29
N PRO A 170 -32.25 24.06 3.56
CA PRO A 170 -32.98 25.16 4.20
C PRO A 170 -34.11 24.57 5.03
N HIS A 171 -34.17 24.98 6.29
CA HIS A 171 -35.21 24.58 7.23
C HIS A 171 -36.55 25.25 6.89
#